data_AF-P16148-F1
#
_entry.id   AF-P16148-F1
#
_cell.length_a   1.000
_cell.length_b   1.000
_cell.length_c   1.000
_cell.angle_alpha   90.00
_cell.angle_beta   90.00
_cell.angle_gamma   90.00
#
_symmetry.space_group_name_H-M   'P 1'
#
loop_
_entity.id
_entity.type
_entity.pdbx_description
1 polymer ?
#
loop_
_entity_poly.entity_id
_entity_poly.type
_entity_poly.pdbx_seq_one_letter_code
_entity_poly.pdbx_strand_id
1 'polypeptide(L)'
;MNLDDLFEQKGEVAKSVLEELEKVMGEYGYNIEHILMVDIIPDDSVRRAMNEINAAQRMQLASLYKGEAEKILQVKRAEAEAEAKYLGGVGVARQRQAITDGLRENILNFSHKVEGTSAKEVMDLIMITQYFDTIKDLGNSSKNTTVFIPHGPGHVRDIGEQIRNGLMESARAGINIERFCISP
;
A
#
# COMPACT_ATOMS: atom_id res chain seq x y z
N MET A 1 -35.33 33.91 -17.53
CA MET A 1 -35.81 32.70 -16.86
C MET A 1 -34.96 31.55 -17.35
N ASN A 2 -34.25 30.87 -16.45
CA ASN A 2 -33.76 29.53 -16.73
C ASN A 2 -34.97 28.61 -16.98
N LEU A 3 -34.78 27.52 -17.71
CA LEU A 3 -35.87 26.57 -17.93
C LEU A 3 -36.35 25.97 -16.60
N ASP A 4 -35.45 25.81 -15.62
CA ASP A 4 -35.79 25.38 -14.27
C ASP A 4 -36.73 26.37 -13.57
N ASP A 5 -36.47 27.69 -13.69
CA ASP A 5 -37.34 28.74 -13.13
C ASP A 5 -38.76 28.65 -13.74
N LEU A 6 -38.87 28.32 -15.04
CA LEU A 6 -40.15 28.15 -15.72
C LEU A 6 -40.96 26.98 -15.13
N PHE A 7 -40.29 25.88 -14.75
CA PHE A 7 -40.94 24.75 -14.10
C PHE A 7 -41.34 25.04 -12.65
N GLU A 8 -40.53 25.80 -11.90
CA GLU A 8 -40.87 26.22 -10.55
C GLU A 8 -42.03 27.22 -10.55
N GLN A 9 -42.11 28.08 -11.57
CA GLN A 9 -43.11 29.14 -11.69
C GLN A 9 -44.30 28.76 -12.58
N LYS A 10 -44.76 27.50 -12.54
CA LYS A 10 -46.00 27.05 -13.24
C LYS A 10 -47.18 28.01 -12.98
N GLY A 11 -47.32 28.52 -11.75
CA GLY A 11 -48.38 29.45 -11.36
C GLY A 11 -48.27 30.84 -12.02
N GLU A 12 -47.05 31.34 -12.26
CA GLU A 12 -46.85 32.62 -12.92
C GLU A 12 -47.20 32.53 -14.41
N VAL A 13 -46.81 31.43 -15.05
CA VAL A 13 -47.19 31.15 -16.45
C VAL A 13 -48.72 31.02 -16.58
N ALA A 14 -49.38 30.31 -15.65
CA ALA A 14 -50.83 30.19 -15.65
C ALA A 14 -51.52 31.56 -15.53
N LYS A 15 -50.98 32.44 -14.69
CA LYS A 15 -51.47 33.81 -14.53
C LYS A 15 -51.27 34.65 -15.79
N SER A 16 -50.09 34.60 -16.41
CA SER A 16 -49.85 35.31 -17.67
C SER A 16 -50.78 34.84 -18.79
N VAL A 17 -51.06 33.53 -18.87
CA VAL A 17 -52.00 32.97 -19.84
C VAL A 17 -53.44 33.40 -19.54
N LEU A 18 -53.83 33.46 -18.25
CA LEU A 18 -55.14 33.95 -17.83
C LEU A 18 -55.34 35.42 -18.23
N GLU A 19 -54.37 36.29 -17.93
CA GLU A 19 -54.44 37.72 -18.26
C GLU A 19 -54.57 37.96 -19.78
N GLU A 20 -53.89 37.17 -20.61
CA GLU A 20 -54.03 37.26 -22.07
C GLU A 20 -55.39 36.72 -22.57
N LEU A 21 -55.90 35.65 -21.99
CA LEU A 21 -57.21 35.10 -22.35
C LEU A 21 -58.37 35.99 -21.89
N GLU A 22 -58.28 36.63 -20.72
CA GLU A 22 -59.30 37.55 -20.21
C GLU A 22 -59.49 38.77 -21.13
N LYS A 23 -58.41 39.31 -21.70
CA LYS A 23 -58.49 40.42 -22.66
C LYS A 23 -59.32 40.08 -23.89
N VAL A 24 -59.19 38.85 -24.40
CA VAL A 24 -59.87 38.39 -25.60
C VAL A 24 -61.28 37.90 -25.28
N MET A 25 -61.46 37.16 -24.19
CA MET A 25 -62.72 36.51 -23.85
C MET A 25 -63.69 37.44 -23.11
N GLY A 26 -63.18 38.49 -22.46
CA GLY A 26 -63.99 39.53 -21.83
C GLY A 26 -64.89 40.27 -22.82
N GLU A 27 -64.44 40.46 -24.07
CA GLU A 27 -65.26 41.04 -25.15
C GLU A 27 -66.49 40.20 -25.49
N TYR A 28 -66.42 38.88 -25.28
CA TYR A 28 -67.52 37.94 -25.48
C TYR A 28 -68.38 37.75 -24.22
N GLY A 29 -68.08 38.45 -23.13
CA GLY A 29 -68.80 38.35 -21.86
C GLY A 29 -68.49 37.12 -21.02
N TYR A 30 -67.39 36.41 -21.30
CA TYR A 30 -66.92 35.30 -20.47
C TYR A 30 -65.90 35.79 -19.44
N ASN A 31 -66.10 35.40 -18.18
CA ASN A 31 -65.14 35.62 -17.09
C ASN A 31 -64.46 34.29 -16.75
N ILE A 32 -63.13 34.23 -16.81
CA ILE A 32 -62.35 33.02 -16.55
C ILE A 32 -61.85 33.08 -15.11
N GLU A 33 -62.37 32.26 -14.20
CA GLU A 33 -61.95 32.33 -12.79
C GLU A 33 -60.58 31.70 -12.50
N HIS A 34 -60.26 30.59 -13.17
CA HIS A 34 -58.98 29.91 -13.00
C HIS A 34 -58.63 29.07 -14.22
N ILE A 35 -57.32 28.96 -14.50
CA ILE A 35 -56.78 28.03 -15.49
C ILE A 35 -56.01 26.95 -14.74
N LEU A 36 -56.43 25.69 -14.92
CA LEU A 36 -55.71 24.55 -14.38
C LEU A 36 -54.58 24.16 -15.33
N MET A 37 -53.35 24.54 -14.99
CA MET A 37 -52.17 24.05 -15.69
C MET A 37 -51.80 22.67 -15.14
N VAL A 38 -51.90 21.64 -15.98
CA VAL A 38 -51.58 20.26 -15.59
C VAL A 38 -50.07 20.04 -15.65
N ASP A 39 -49.45 20.26 -16.82
CA ASP A 39 -48.01 20.10 -17.01
C ASP A 39 -47.43 20.99 -18.13
N ILE A 40 -46.14 21.28 -18.00
CA ILE A 40 -45.33 21.91 -19.06
C ILE A 40 -44.47 20.80 -19.65
N ILE A 41 -44.65 20.48 -20.93
CA ILE A 41 -43.86 19.46 -21.62
C ILE A 41 -42.84 20.20 -22.50
N PRO A 42 -41.54 20.18 -22.17
CA PRO A 42 -40.53 20.76 -23.05
C PRO A 42 -40.35 19.87 -24.29
N ASP A 43 -39.83 20.46 -25.37
CA ASP A 43 -39.46 19.70 -26.56
C ASP A 43 -38.46 18.58 -26.23
N ASP A 44 -38.56 17.48 -26.97
CA ASP A 44 -37.74 16.29 -26.77
C ASP A 44 -36.24 16.58 -26.89
N SER A 45 -35.84 17.58 -27.69
CA SER A 45 -34.44 18.03 -27.78
C SER A 45 -33.96 18.69 -26.49
N VAL A 46 -34.79 19.53 -25.87
CA VAL A 46 -34.48 20.25 -24.63
C VAL A 46 -34.40 19.27 -23.45
N ARG A 47 -35.37 18.35 -23.35
CA ARG A 47 -35.38 17.31 -22.30
C ARG A 47 -34.12 16.44 -22.36
N ARG A 48 -33.69 16.07 -23.57
CA ARG A 48 -32.43 15.32 -23.77
C ARG A 48 -31.22 16.14 -23.34
N ALA A 49 -31.11 17.38 -23.81
CA ALA A 49 -30.00 18.26 -23.45
C ALA A 49 -29.88 18.48 -21.93
N MET A 50 -31.00 18.70 -21.23
CA MET A 50 -30.99 18.83 -19.76
C MET A 50 -30.54 17.56 -19.06
N ASN A 51 -31.05 16.40 -19.50
CA ASN A 51 -30.65 15.12 -18.91
C ASN A 51 -29.16 14.85 -19.12
N GLU A 52 -28.62 15.21 -20.29
CA GLU A 52 -27.19 15.11 -20.58
C GLU A 52 -26.36 16.05 -19.69
N ILE A 53 -26.79 17.30 -19.49
CA ILE A 53 -26.12 18.24 -18.59
C ILE A 53 -26.14 17.73 -17.14
N ASN A 54 -27.30 17.27 -16.66
CA ASN A 54 -27.46 16.74 -15.32
C ASN A 54 -26.61 15.47 -15.11
N ALA A 55 -26.58 14.58 -16.11
CA ALA A 55 -25.73 13.40 -16.07
C ALA A 55 -24.24 13.77 -16.06
N ALA A 56 -23.82 14.74 -16.88
CA ALA A 56 -22.45 15.21 -16.93
C ALA A 56 -22.02 15.88 -15.62
N GLN A 57 -22.87 16.71 -15.01
CA GLN A 57 -22.61 17.33 -13.71
C GLN A 57 -22.50 16.28 -12.59
N ARG A 58 -23.40 15.29 -12.57
CA ARG A 58 -23.32 14.17 -11.61
C ARG A 58 -22.05 13.36 -11.82
N MET A 59 -21.66 13.11 -13.07
CA MET A 59 -20.43 12.40 -13.39
C MET A 59 -19.19 13.19 -12.97
N GLN A 60 -19.19 14.51 -13.14
CA GLN A 60 -18.11 15.40 -12.70
C GLN A 60 -17.98 15.39 -11.19
N LEU A 61 -19.10 15.54 -10.46
CA LEU A 61 -19.12 15.44 -8.99
C LEU A 61 -18.61 14.08 -8.53
N ALA A 62 -19.11 12.99 -9.11
CA ALA A 62 -18.63 11.64 -8.79
C ALA A 62 -17.13 11.45 -9.09
N SER A 63 -16.62 12.07 -10.17
CA SER A 63 -15.20 12.01 -10.52
C SER A 63 -14.33 12.80 -9.54
N LEU A 64 -14.80 13.97 -9.08
CA LEU A 64 -14.13 14.75 -8.04
C LEU A 64 -14.04 13.96 -6.72
N TYR A 65 -15.16 13.38 -6.27
CA TYR A 65 -15.18 12.55 -5.06
C TYR A 65 -14.28 11.32 -5.19
N LYS A 66 -14.23 10.67 -6.36
CA LYS A 66 -13.31 9.55 -6.62
C LYS A 66 -11.85 9.99 -6.54
N GLY A 67 -11.49 11.10 -7.19
CA GLY A 67 -10.12 11.63 -7.14
C GLY A 67 -9.68 12.02 -5.72
N GLU A 68 -10.59 12.62 -4.95
CA GLU A 68 -10.32 12.95 -3.54
C GLU A 68 -10.17 11.68 -2.67
N ALA A 69 -11.04 10.68 -2.87
CA ALA A 69 -10.94 9.40 -2.18
C ALA A 69 -9.63 8.67 -2.50
N GLU A 70 -9.18 8.67 -3.75
CA GLU A 70 -7.90 8.09 -4.16
C GLU A 70 -6.71 8.80 -3.50
N LYS A 71 -6.74 10.13 -3.43
CA LYS A 71 -5.72 10.92 -2.72
C LYS A 71 -5.65 10.56 -1.24
N ILE A 72 -6.80 10.48 -0.57
CA ILE A 72 -6.89 10.09 0.85
C ILE A 72 -6.35 8.67 1.04
N LEU A 73 -6.75 7.73 0.18
CA LEU A 73 -6.29 6.34 0.23
C LEU A 73 -4.78 6.23 0.07
N GLN A 74 -4.19 6.98 -0.86
CA GLN A 74 -2.75 6.99 -1.07
C GLN A 74 -1.99 7.56 0.13
N VAL A 75 -2.46 8.67 0.71
CA VAL A 75 -1.87 9.23 1.93
C VAL A 75 -1.99 8.24 3.10
N LYS A 76 -3.17 7.64 3.30
CA LYS A 76 -3.38 6.66 4.37
C LYS A 76 -2.52 5.42 4.21
N ARG A 77 -2.30 4.96 2.98
CA ARG A 77 -1.39 3.86 2.68
C ARG A 77 0.05 4.23 3.02
N ALA A 78 0.50 5.43 2.63
CA ALA A 78 1.85 5.91 2.96
C ALA A 78 2.06 6.07 4.47
N GLU A 79 1.07 6.61 5.20
CA GLU A 79 1.07 6.69 6.66
C GLU A 79 1.14 5.29 7.30
N ALA A 80 0.34 4.34 6.83
CA ALA A 80 0.34 2.97 7.32
C ALA A 80 1.68 2.26 7.05
N GLU A 81 2.29 2.47 5.89
CA GLU A 81 3.60 1.91 5.56
C GLU A 81 4.73 2.51 6.42
N ALA A 82 4.67 3.81 6.70
CA ALA A 82 5.62 4.48 7.60
C ALA A 82 5.46 3.97 9.04
N GLU A 83 4.22 3.86 9.53
CA GLU A 83 3.92 3.36 10.87
C GLU A 83 4.33 1.88 11.01
N ALA A 84 4.07 1.04 10.00
CA ALA A 84 4.48 -0.36 10.01
C ALA A 84 6.02 -0.50 10.12
N LYS A 85 6.78 0.33 9.38
CA LYS A 85 8.25 0.35 9.49
C LYS A 85 8.72 0.83 10.86
N TYR A 86 8.08 1.87 11.42
CA TYR A 86 8.38 2.39 12.75
C TYR A 86 8.14 1.32 13.82
N LEU A 87 6.95 0.71 13.83
CA LEU A 87 6.60 -0.38 14.75
C LEU A 87 7.51 -1.60 14.61
N GLY A 88 7.89 -1.95 13.37
CA GLY A 88 8.89 -2.98 13.11
C GLY A 88 10.23 -2.66 13.77
N GLY A 89 10.73 -1.43 13.61
CA GLY A 89 11.96 -0.97 14.26
C GLY A 89 11.88 -0.99 15.80
N VAL A 90 10.77 -0.52 16.37
CA VAL A 90 10.53 -0.53 17.82
C VAL A 90 10.46 -1.96 18.35
N GLY A 91 9.79 -2.87 17.63
CA GLY A 91 9.70 -4.28 17.99
C GLY A 91 11.07 -4.96 18.03
N VAL A 92 11.90 -4.76 17.00
CA VAL A 92 13.26 -5.30 16.94
C VAL A 92 14.15 -4.71 18.04
N ALA A 93 14.00 -3.43 18.39
CA ALA A 93 14.74 -2.81 19.49
C ALA A 93 14.33 -3.42 20.85
N ARG A 94 13.02 -3.55 21.11
CA ARG A 94 12.50 -4.19 22.33
C ARG A 94 12.93 -5.65 22.45
N GLN A 95 12.89 -6.39 21.34
CA GLN A 95 13.37 -7.78 21.30
C GLN A 95 14.86 -7.85 21.67
N ARG A 96 15.71 -6.99 21.07
CA ARG A 96 17.14 -6.93 21.41
C ARG A 96 17.38 -6.57 22.87
N GLN A 97 16.59 -5.66 23.43
CA GLN A 97 16.65 -5.31 24.85
C GLN A 97 16.32 -6.52 25.73
N ALA A 98 15.20 -7.21 25.46
CA ALA A 98 14.80 -8.40 26.21
C ALA A 98 15.84 -9.54 26.14
N ILE A 99 16.45 -9.75 24.97
CA ILE A 99 17.55 -10.72 24.81
C ILE A 99 18.76 -10.32 25.66
N THR A 100 19.16 -9.04 25.62
CA THR A 100 20.32 -8.54 26.37
C THR A 100 20.09 -8.65 27.87
N ASP A 101 18.89 -8.31 28.34
CA ASP A 101 18.52 -8.40 29.75
C ASP A 101 18.45 -9.86 30.22
N GLY A 102 17.88 -10.76 29.42
CA GLY A 102 17.86 -12.20 29.71
C GLY A 102 19.26 -12.83 29.71
N LEU A 103 20.14 -12.43 28.78
CA LEU A 103 21.54 -12.88 28.80
C LEU A 103 22.27 -12.38 30.06
N ARG A 104 22.09 -11.11 30.44
CA ARG A 104 22.67 -10.55 31.66
C ARG A 104 22.21 -11.33 32.89
N GLU A 105 20.91 -11.61 32.99
CA GLU A 105 20.34 -12.40 34.08
C GLU A 105 20.91 -13.83 34.11
N ASN A 106 21.00 -14.50 32.96
CA ASN A 106 21.57 -15.84 32.85
C ASN A 106 23.03 -15.90 33.32
N ILE A 107 23.83 -14.90 32.96
CA ILE A 107 25.25 -14.83 33.36
C ILE A 107 25.38 -14.58 34.87
N LEU A 108 24.60 -13.66 35.43
CA LEU A 108 24.59 -13.40 36.87
C LEU A 108 24.14 -14.64 37.65
N ASN A 109 23.05 -15.29 37.23
CA ASN A 109 22.53 -16.51 37.86
C ASN A 109 23.54 -17.66 37.80
N PHE A 110 24.25 -17.83 36.69
CA PHE A 110 25.29 -18.87 36.56
C PHE A 110 26.49 -18.56 37.45
N SER A 111 26.97 -17.31 37.43
CA SER A 111 28.07 -16.83 38.28
C SER A 111 27.78 -16.99 39.77
N HIS A 112 26.52 -16.90 40.20
CA HIS A 112 26.13 -17.12 41.60
C HIS A 112 26.01 -18.60 41.99
N LYS A 113 25.72 -19.50 41.04
CA LYS A 113 25.51 -20.93 41.29
C LYS A 113 26.80 -21.75 41.22
N VAL A 114 27.77 -21.31 40.43
CA VAL A 114 29.04 -22.00 40.22
C VAL A 114 30.15 -21.16 40.82
N GLU A 115 30.59 -21.54 42.03
CA GLU A 115 31.70 -20.87 42.70
C GLU A 115 33.00 -21.01 41.89
N GLY A 116 33.69 -19.88 41.67
CA GLY A 116 34.99 -19.83 41.00
C GLY A 116 34.94 -19.59 39.49
N THR A 117 33.77 -19.60 38.84
CA THR A 117 33.65 -19.24 37.42
C THR A 117 33.56 -17.72 37.23
N SER A 118 34.31 -17.18 36.29
CA SER A 118 34.21 -15.78 35.90
C SER A 118 33.08 -15.55 34.90
N ALA A 119 32.47 -14.35 34.92
CA ALA A 119 31.49 -13.96 33.90
C ALA A 119 32.03 -14.11 32.46
N LYS A 120 33.35 -14.01 32.26
CA LYS A 120 34.02 -14.21 30.98
C LYS A 120 33.94 -15.68 30.51
N GLU A 121 34.18 -16.65 31.38
CA GLU A 121 34.10 -18.07 31.04
C GLU A 121 32.67 -18.49 30.66
N VAL A 122 31.67 -17.92 31.34
CA VAL A 122 30.26 -18.12 30.99
C VAL A 122 29.96 -17.54 29.60
N MET A 123 30.47 -16.34 29.30
CA MET A 123 30.34 -15.73 27.98
C MET A 123 31.02 -16.56 26.89
N ASP A 124 32.21 -17.10 27.14
CA ASP A 124 32.94 -17.95 26.20
C ASP A 124 32.14 -19.24 25.88
N LEU A 125 31.53 -19.88 26.91
CA LEU A 125 30.66 -21.04 26.72
C LEU A 125 29.38 -20.70 25.92
N ILE A 126 28.73 -19.57 26.22
CA ILE A 126 27.55 -19.09 25.47
C ILE A 126 27.91 -18.82 24.01
N MET A 127 29.07 -18.23 23.73
CA MET A 127 29.52 -17.96 22.36
C MET A 127 29.76 -19.25 21.57
N ILE A 128 30.40 -20.26 22.19
CA ILE A 128 30.64 -21.57 21.55
C ILE A 128 29.32 -22.28 21.24
N THR A 129 28.38 -22.29 22.18
CA THR A 129 27.06 -22.90 21.95
C THR A 129 26.28 -22.18 20.86
N GLN A 130 26.27 -20.83 20.85
CA GLN A 130 25.64 -20.04 19.79
C GLN A 130 26.28 -20.27 18.42
N TYR A 131 27.59 -20.47 18.36
CA TYR A 131 28.28 -20.83 17.12
C TYR A 131 27.76 -22.17 16.57
N PHE A 132 27.63 -23.19 17.42
CA PHE A 132 27.08 -24.49 17.01
C PHE A 132 25.59 -24.43 16.67
N ASP A 133 24.79 -23.64 17.39
CA ASP A 133 23.38 -23.42 17.05
C ASP A 133 23.22 -22.73 15.68
N THR A 134 24.07 -21.74 15.39
CA THR A 134 24.10 -21.08 14.07
C THR A 134 24.44 -22.07 12.95
N ILE A 135 25.41 -22.96 13.18
CA ILE A 135 25.75 -24.04 12.25
C ILE A 135 24.57 -24.98 12.05
N LYS A 136 23.88 -25.35 13.14
CA LYS A 136 22.72 -26.25 13.10
C LYS A 136 21.55 -25.63 12.31
N ASP A 137 21.23 -24.37 12.55
CA ASP A 137 20.17 -23.65 11.81
C ASP A 137 20.49 -23.56 10.32
N LEU A 138 21.76 -23.27 10.01
CA LEU A 138 22.23 -23.19 8.64
C LEU A 138 22.22 -24.55 7.93
N GLY A 139 22.53 -25.65 8.64
CA GLY A 139 22.41 -27.01 8.14
C GLY A 139 20.96 -27.52 8.00
N ASN A 140 20.03 -27.01 8.82
CA ASN A 140 18.60 -27.35 8.75
C ASN A 140 17.86 -26.64 7.62
N SER A 141 18.43 -25.57 7.05
CA SER A 141 17.83 -24.88 5.92
C SER A 141 17.92 -25.75 4.65
N SER A 142 16.88 -26.53 4.39
CA SER A 142 16.77 -27.50 3.27
C SER A 142 17.11 -26.96 1.87
N LYS A 143 17.11 -25.64 1.68
CA LYS A 143 17.37 -24.98 0.38
C LYS A 143 18.74 -24.28 0.30
N ASN A 144 19.54 -24.30 1.36
CA ASN A 144 20.83 -23.61 1.39
C ASN A 144 21.98 -24.62 1.36
N THR A 145 22.77 -24.60 0.28
CA THR A 145 24.09 -25.24 0.28
C THR A 145 25.07 -24.32 1.02
N THR A 146 25.42 -24.70 2.24
CA THR A 146 26.37 -23.95 3.05
C THR A 146 27.77 -24.46 2.82
N VAL A 147 28.62 -23.61 2.26
CA VAL A 147 30.05 -23.87 2.12
C VAL A 147 30.78 -23.22 3.29
N PHE A 148 31.33 -24.03 4.20
CA PHE A 148 32.17 -23.52 5.28
C PHE A 148 33.55 -23.18 4.74
N ILE A 149 33.88 -21.88 4.68
CA ILE A 149 35.21 -21.40 4.29
C ILE A 149 36.00 -21.16 5.58
N PRO A 150 37.02 -22.00 5.90
CA PRO A 150 37.86 -21.76 7.05
C PRO A 150 38.68 -20.48 6.86
N HIS A 151 38.59 -19.52 7.79
CA HIS A 151 39.33 -18.25 7.77
C HIS A 151 40.31 -18.18 8.95
N GLY A 152 41.14 -19.21 9.13
CA GLY A 152 42.32 -19.09 10.00
C GLY A 152 43.50 -18.42 9.25
N PRO A 153 44.51 -17.86 9.95
CA PRO A 153 45.67 -17.22 9.32
C PRO A 153 46.40 -18.07 8.27
N GLY A 154 46.29 -19.41 8.34
CA GLY A 154 46.85 -20.34 7.35
C GLY A 154 45.90 -20.80 6.24
N HIS A 155 44.58 -20.62 6.38
CA HIS A 155 43.59 -21.26 5.51
C HIS A 155 43.26 -20.44 4.25
N VAL A 156 43.37 -19.11 4.31
CA VAL A 156 43.15 -18.24 3.13
C VAL A 156 44.12 -18.56 2.00
N ARG A 157 45.36 -18.96 2.34
CA ARG A 157 46.36 -19.39 1.34
C ARG A 157 45.95 -20.70 0.66
N ASP A 158 45.46 -21.67 1.44
CA ASP A 158 45.00 -22.96 0.92
C ASP A 158 43.78 -22.80 -0.01
N ILE A 159 42.82 -21.95 0.37
CA ILE A 159 41.67 -21.62 -0.49
C ILE A 159 42.14 -20.94 -1.78
N GLY A 160 43.08 -20.00 -1.69
CA GLY A 160 43.66 -19.36 -2.86
C GLY A 160 44.34 -20.36 -3.79
N GLU A 161 45.07 -21.34 -3.24
CA GLU A 161 45.70 -22.43 -4.00
C GLU A 161 44.66 -23.36 -4.63
N GLN A 162 43.59 -23.74 -3.90
CA GLN A 162 42.51 -24.58 -4.43
C GLN A 162 41.72 -23.89 -5.54
N ILE A 163 41.33 -22.62 -5.37
CA ILE A 163 40.65 -21.84 -6.42
C ILE A 163 41.56 -21.72 -7.65
N ARG A 164 42.85 -21.41 -7.45
CA ARG A 164 43.81 -21.28 -8.54
C ARG A 164 44.02 -22.60 -9.28
N ASN A 165 44.16 -23.71 -8.55
CA ASN A 165 44.31 -25.04 -9.15
C ASN A 165 43.05 -25.44 -9.90
N GLY A 166 41.86 -25.23 -9.34
CA GLY A 166 40.59 -25.49 -10.01
C GLY A 166 40.41 -24.68 -11.30
N LEU A 167 40.80 -23.39 -11.29
CA LEU A 167 40.79 -22.55 -12.51
C LEU A 167 41.84 -23.02 -13.54
N MET A 168 43.03 -23.43 -13.11
CA MET A 168 44.06 -23.96 -14.02
C MET A 168 43.69 -25.33 -14.59
N GLU A 169 43.07 -26.21 -13.81
CA GLU A 169 42.55 -27.50 -14.28
C GLU A 169 41.38 -27.29 -15.25
N SER A 170 40.47 -26.35 -14.97
CA SER A 170 39.41 -25.95 -15.90
C SER A 170 39.98 -25.43 -17.22
N ALA A 171 41.06 -24.63 -17.16
CA ALA A 171 41.74 -24.13 -18.35
C ALA A 171 42.44 -25.25 -19.15
N ARG A 172 43.03 -26.24 -18.47
CA ARG A 172 43.63 -27.43 -19.11
C ARG A 172 42.59 -28.37 -19.71
N ALA A 173 41.41 -28.48 -19.09
CA ALA A 173 40.30 -29.29 -19.57
C ALA A 173 39.54 -28.65 -20.75
N GLY A 174 39.91 -27.44 -21.19
CA GLY A 174 39.27 -26.77 -22.33
C GLY A 174 37.81 -26.41 -22.11
N ILE A 175 37.36 -26.32 -20.85
CA ILE A 175 35.98 -25.94 -20.54
C ILE A 175 35.88 -24.41 -20.68
N ASN A 176 35.37 -23.95 -21.83
CA ASN A 176 35.03 -22.55 -22.07
C ASN A 176 33.99 -22.08 -21.05
N ILE A 177 34.44 -21.28 -20.07
CA ILE A 177 33.63 -20.65 -19.01
C ILE A 177 32.57 -19.68 -19.58
N GLU A 178 32.62 -19.32 -20.86
CA GLU A 178 31.63 -18.43 -21.48
C GLU A 178 30.21 -19.02 -21.55
N ARG A 179 30.02 -20.35 -21.47
CA ARG A 179 28.65 -20.92 -21.52
C ARG A 179 27.87 -20.83 -20.20
N PHE A 180 28.47 -20.38 -19.10
CA PHE A 180 27.75 -20.23 -17.84
C PHE A 180 27.26 -18.79 -17.58
N CYS A 181 27.62 -17.84 -18.46
CA CYS A 181 27.07 -16.50 -18.42
C CYS A 181 25.66 -16.47 -19.02
N ILE A 182 24.68 -16.53 -18.13
CA ILE A 182 23.38 -15.87 -18.23
C ILE A 182 22.40 -16.53 -19.21
N SER A 183 21.52 -17.37 -18.66
CA SER A 183 20.10 -17.28 -19.02
C SER A 183 19.34 -16.84 -17.75
N PRO A 184 18.46 -15.83 -17.87
CA PRO A 184 17.85 -15.12 -16.74
C PRO A 184 16.90 -15.98 -15.90
#